data_AF-I9QJM3-F1
#
_entry.id   AF-I9QJM3-F1
#
_cell.length_a   1.000
_cell.length_b   1.000
_cell.length_c   1.000
_cell.angle_alpha   90.00
_cell.angle_beta   90.00
_cell.angle_gamma   90.00
#
_symmetry.space_group_name_H-M   'P 1'
#
loop_
_entity.id
_entity.type
_entity.pdbx_description
1 polymer ?
#
loop_
_entity_poly.entity_id
_entity_poly.type
_entity_poly.pdbx_seq_one_letter_code
_entity_poly.pdbx_strand_id
1 'polypeptide(L)'
;MRYTSDIYELPLSVFIEIYTNDSNTIEFDDEDKGAASAKIINDYIEIVGSKQLSSEILNCNERMNLAMTVECMKACENMMKLKMYDEVRDILMKIGYSCKKGDVMAMNARISALKSRAQYDLDKISKEKNEEPKEKPTKRGFINEVVAIGKYNKMHINLKEWTAGSYACLVRQTCDEIDELNRKRK
;
A
#
# COMPACT_ATOMS: atom_id res chain seq x y z
N MET A 1 30.33 -16.26 3.14
CA MET A 1 29.78 -15.81 4.43
C MET A 1 28.61 -16.72 4.71
N ARG A 2 28.57 -17.37 5.88
CA ARG A 2 27.49 -18.26 6.25
C ARG A 2 26.45 -17.50 7.07
N TYR A 3 25.20 -17.90 6.93
CA TYR A 3 24.08 -17.28 7.62
C TYR A 3 23.37 -18.31 8.52
N THR A 4 22.80 -17.80 9.61
CA THR A 4 21.88 -18.54 10.47
C THR A 4 20.52 -18.73 9.81
N SER A 5 19.78 -19.76 10.23
CA SER A 5 18.36 -19.93 9.90
C SER A 5 17.42 -19.19 10.85
N ASP A 6 17.94 -18.39 11.79
CA ASP A 6 17.13 -17.48 12.60
C ASP A 6 16.73 -16.24 11.77
N ILE A 7 15.44 -16.09 11.53
CA ILE A 7 14.87 -14.98 10.76
C ILE A 7 15.13 -13.60 11.41
N TYR A 8 15.33 -13.55 12.72
CA TYR A 8 15.60 -12.30 13.45
C TYR A 8 17.05 -11.84 13.38
N GLU A 9 17.95 -12.71 12.91
CA GLU A 9 19.37 -12.41 12.70
C GLU A 9 19.71 -12.32 11.19
N LEU A 10 18.86 -12.88 10.32
CA LEU A 10 19.04 -12.90 8.88
C LEU A 10 18.77 -11.52 8.25
N PRO A 11 19.71 -10.92 7.50
CA PRO A 11 19.46 -9.67 6.79
C PRO A 11 18.33 -9.79 5.76
N LEU A 12 17.51 -8.76 5.64
CA LEU A 12 16.36 -8.73 4.73
C LEU A 12 16.77 -8.91 3.26
N SER A 13 17.92 -8.36 2.86
CA SER A 13 18.50 -8.54 1.53
C SER A 13 18.79 -10.00 1.20
N VAL A 14 19.24 -10.78 2.20
CA VAL A 14 19.55 -12.22 2.07
C VAL A 14 18.25 -13.02 2.02
N PHE A 15 17.27 -12.67 2.86
CA PHE A 15 15.92 -13.25 2.81
C PHE A 15 15.27 -13.09 1.44
N ILE A 16 15.35 -11.91 0.82
CA ILE A 16 14.80 -11.66 -0.51
C ILE A 16 15.40 -12.62 -1.54
N GLU A 17 16.68 -12.94 -1.44
CA GLU A 17 17.32 -13.90 -2.34
C GLU A 17 16.82 -15.33 -2.09
N ILE A 18 16.66 -15.74 -0.83
CA ILE A 18 16.11 -17.05 -0.46
C ILE A 18 14.66 -17.18 -0.95
N TYR A 19 13.85 -16.15 -0.74
CA TYR A 19 12.41 -16.20 -0.99
C TYR A 19 12.05 -16.12 -2.47
N THR A 20 12.92 -15.51 -3.30
CA THR A 20 12.61 -15.21 -4.72
C THR A 20 13.48 -15.92 -5.75
N ASN A 21 14.54 -16.64 -5.35
CA ASN A 21 15.46 -17.31 -6.27
C ASN A 21 15.56 -18.82 -5.99
N ASP A 22 15.14 -19.65 -6.95
CA ASP A 22 15.22 -21.12 -6.83
C ASP A 22 16.67 -21.65 -6.92
N SER A 23 17.61 -20.87 -7.45
CA SER A 23 19.04 -21.26 -7.56
C SER A 23 19.89 -20.85 -6.34
N ASN A 24 19.24 -20.34 -5.29
CA ASN A 24 19.80 -19.76 -4.06
C ASN A 24 21.26 -20.21 -3.81
N THR A 25 22.24 -19.31 -3.90
CA THR A 25 23.67 -19.60 -3.67
C THR A 25 24.11 -19.37 -2.22
N ILE A 26 23.18 -19.00 -1.33
CA ILE A 26 23.47 -18.69 0.08
C ILE A 26 23.91 -19.94 0.83
N GLU A 27 24.94 -19.80 1.64
CA GLU A 27 25.43 -20.85 2.54
C GLU A 27 24.88 -20.59 3.94
N PHE A 28 24.42 -21.65 4.60
CA PHE A 28 23.96 -21.61 5.97
C PHE A 28 24.97 -22.26 6.90
N ASP A 29 24.89 -21.91 8.19
CA ASP A 29 25.58 -22.66 9.24
C ASP A 29 24.95 -24.05 9.44
N ASP A 30 23.68 -24.20 9.08
CA ASP A 30 22.96 -25.47 9.04
C ASP A 30 23.50 -26.40 7.94
N GLU A 31 23.59 -27.70 8.24
CA GLU A 31 24.08 -28.72 7.28
C GLU A 31 23.11 -28.92 6.10
N ASP A 32 21.81 -28.68 6.29
CA ASP A 32 20.79 -28.78 5.26
C ASP A 32 20.25 -27.40 4.86
N LYS A 33 20.78 -26.90 3.73
CA LYS A 33 20.37 -25.64 3.10
C LYS A 33 18.89 -25.60 2.69
N GLY A 34 18.34 -26.75 2.26
CA GLY A 34 16.94 -26.84 1.86
C GLY A 34 16.03 -26.66 3.07
N ALA A 35 16.34 -27.35 4.16
CA ALA A 35 15.62 -27.22 5.43
C ALA A 35 15.74 -25.81 6.02
N ALA A 36 16.94 -25.22 6.03
CA ALA A 36 17.16 -23.86 6.52
C ALA A 36 16.36 -22.82 5.71
N SER A 37 16.40 -22.91 4.37
CA SER A 37 15.64 -22.02 3.50
C SER A 37 14.13 -22.15 3.73
N ALA A 38 13.62 -23.39 3.84
CA ALA A 38 12.21 -23.64 4.08
C ALA A 38 11.77 -23.10 5.44
N LYS A 39 12.58 -23.29 6.49
CA LYS A 39 12.31 -22.76 7.83
C LYS A 39 12.17 -21.24 7.81
N ILE A 40 13.15 -20.53 7.26
CA ILE A 40 13.12 -19.06 7.16
C ILE A 40 11.87 -18.56 6.42
N ILE A 41 11.49 -19.20 5.32
CA ILE A 41 10.30 -18.84 4.56
C ILE A 41 9.02 -19.08 5.37
N ASN A 42 8.94 -20.21 6.05
CA ASN A 42 7.79 -20.55 6.89
C ASN A 42 7.67 -19.59 8.08
N ASP A 43 8.78 -19.28 8.76
CA ASP A 43 8.82 -18.32 9.87
C ASP A 43 8.32 -16.94 9.40
N TYR A 44 8.71 -16.49 8.20
CA TYR A 44 8.21 -15.24 7.62
C TYR A 44 6.70 -15.29 7.40
N ILE A 45 6.20 -16.37 6.76
CA ILE A 45 4.78 -16.54 6.45
C ILE A 45 3.95 -16.63 7.73
N GLU A 46 4.44 -17.27 8.78
CA GLU A 46 3.79 -17.38 10.08
C GLU A 46 3.67 -16.02 10.78
N ILE A 47 4.72 -15.21 10.73
CA ILE A 47 4.70 -13.86 11.30
C ILE A 47 3.71 -12.97 10.55
N VAL A 48 3.82 -12.92 9.22
CA VAL A 48 2.98 -12.07 8.36
C VAL A 48 1.52 -12.54 8.35
N GLY A 49 1.30 -13.84 8.46
CA GLY A 49 -0.03 -14.48 8.50
C GLY A 49 -0.79 -14.31 7.19
N SER A 50 -0.39 -15.00 6.12
CA SER A 50 -1.05 -15.05 4.79
C SER A 50 -1.48 -13.73 4.12
N LYS A 51 -1.17 -12.56 4.69
CA LYS A 51 -1.53 -11.25 4.14
C LYS A 51 -0.47 -10.79 3.14
N GLN A 52 -0.85 -10.56 1.88
CA GLN A 52 0.04 -9.99 0.86
C GLN A 52 -0.24 -8.48 0.70
N LEU A 53 0.78 -7.68 1.01
CA LEU A 53 0.63 -6.33 1.54
C LEU A 53 0.59 -5.22 0.47
N SER A 54 1.18 -5.47 -0.72
CA SER A 54 1.29 -4.44 -1.76
C SER A 54 -0.07 -3.97 -2.28
N SER A 55 -1.03 -4.90 -2.45
CA SER A 55 -2.39 -4.57 -2.89
C SER A 55 -3.19 -3.89 -1.78
N GLU A 56 -3.04 -4.30 -0.52
CA GLU A 56 -3.80 -3.73 0.59
C GLU A 56 -3.39 -2.29 0.95
N ILE A 57 -2.08 -1.98 0.98
CA ILE A 57 -1.59 -0.62 1.22
C ILE A 57 -1.98 0.31 0.07
N LEU A 58 -1.79 -0.13 -1.18
CA LEU A 58 -2.14 0.66 -2.35
C LEU A 58 -3.65 0.92 -2.40
N ASN A 59 -4.45 -0.13 -2.17
CA ASN A 59 -5.91 -0.02 -2.08
C ASN A 59 -6.34 0.89 -0.93
N CYS A 60 -5.70 0.84 0.24
CA CYS A 60 -6.06 1.73 1.36
C CYS A 60 -5.79 3.20 1.03
N ASN A 61 -4.60 3.52 0.51
CA ASN A 61 -4.24 4.88 0.12
C ASN A 61 -5.11 5.41 -1.02
N GLU A 62 -5.38 4.58 -2.04
CA GLU A 62 -6.25 4.95 -3.15
C GLU A 62 -7.69 5.17 -2.67
N ARG A 63 -8.24 4.27 -1.84
CA ARG A 63 -9.56 4.47 -1.20
C ARG A 63 -9.61 5.74 -0.36
N MET A 64 -8.57 6.05 0.39
CA MET A 64 -8.49 7.29 1.17
C MET A 64 -8.54 8.52 0.28
N ASN A 65 -7.75 8.55 -0.79
CA ASN A 65 -7.72 9.66 -1.73
C ASN A 65 -9.07 9.83 -2.44
N LEU A 66 -9.68 8.72 -2.87
CA LEU A 66 -11.00 8.73 -3.51
C LEU A 66 -12.09 9.21 -2.54
N ALA A 67 -12.11 8.72 -1.30
CA ALA A 67 -13.06 9.16 -0.28
C ALA A 67 -12.91 10.65 0.05
N MET A 68 -11.68 11.13 0.23
CA MET A 68 -11.40 12.56 0.43
C MET A 68 -11.86 13.40 -0.76
N THR A 69 -11.67 12.90 -1.99
CA THR A 69 -12.13 13.58 -3.20
C THR A 69 -13.65 13.67 -3.22
N VAL A 70 -14.37 12.60 -2.91
CA VAL A 70 -15.85 12.59 -2.84
C VAL A 70 -16.35 13.62 -1.82
N GLU A 71 -15.81 13.63 -0.61
CA GLU A 71 -16.23 14.57 0.43
C GLU A 71 -15.86 16.02 0.09
N CYS A 72 -14.68 16.26 -0.47
CA CYS A 72 -14.27 17.58 -0.95
C CYS A 72 -15.22 18.10 -2.04
N MET A 73 -15.63 17.24 -2.99
CA MET A 73 -16.57 17.63 -4.04
C MET A 73 -17.99 17.87 -3.50
N LYS A 74 -18.46 17.10 -2.50
CA LYS A 74 -19.73 17.38 -1.80
C LYS A 74 -19.69 18.75 -1.11
N ALA A 75 -18.57 19.09 -0.47
CA ALA A 75 -18.38 20.42 0.12
C ALA A 75 -18.43 21.52 -0.96
N CYS A 76 -17.78 21.31 -2.10
CA CYS A 76 -17.84 22.22 -3.24
C CYS A 76 -19.27 22.39 -3.79
N GLU A 77 -20.06 21.31 -3.92
CA GLU A 77 -21.48 21.40 -4.32
C GLU A 77 -22.29 22.28 -3.35
N ASN A 78 -22.06 22.15 -2.05
CA ASN A 78 -22.72 22.98 -1.05
C ASN A 78 -22.27 24.44 -1.13
N MET A 79 -20.98 24.70 -1.31
CA MET A 79 -20.44 26.05 -1.52
C MET A 79 -20.99 26.69 -2.81
N MET A 80 -21.16 25.93 -3.89
CA MET A 80 -21.80 26.40 -5.12
C MET A 80 -23.25 26.85 -4.88
N LYS A 81 -24.02 26.13 -4.04
CA LYS A 81 -25.39 26.52 -3.64
C LYS A 81 -25.40 27.80 -2.81
N LEU A 82 -24.38 27.99 -1.96
CA LEU A 82 -24.16 29.21 -1.17
C LEU A 82 -23.53 30.36 -1.96
N LYS A 83 -23.31 30.18 -3.27
CA LYS A 83 -22.70 31.17 -4.18
C LYS A 83 -21.26 31.55 -3.82
N MET A 84 -20.55 30.70 -3.09
CA MET A 84 -19.13 30.84 -2.72
C MET A 84 -18.22 30.41 -3.88
N TYR A 85 -18.35 31.11 -5.02
CA TYR A 85 -17.74 30.68 -6.28
C TYR A 85 -16.22 30.87 -6.34
N ASP A 86 -15.70 31.92 -5.70
CA ASP A 86 -14.26 32.18 -5.69
C ASP A 86 -13.53 31.13 -4.85
N GLU A 87 -14.10 30.72 -3.71
CA GLU A 87 -13.57 29.66 -2.85
C GLU A 87 -13.56 28.30 -3.57
N VAL A 88 -14.66 27.97 -4.26
CA VAL A 88 -14.74 26.74 -5.06
C VAL A 88 -13.71 26.73 -6.17
N ARG A 89 -13.54 27.85 -6.88
CA ARG A 89 -12.50 27.97 -7.91
C ARG A 89 -11.11 27.74 -7.32
N ASP A 90 -10.83 28.31 -6.16
CA ASP A 90 -9.52 28.18 -5.52
C ASP A 90 -9.25 26.74 -5.04
N ILE A 91 -10.27 26.04 -4.55
CA ILE A 91 -10.17 24.60 -4.24
C ILE A 91 -9.87 23.79 -5.51
N LEU A 92 -10.64 24.00 -6.58
CA LEU A 92 -10.44 23.32 -7.86
C LEU A 92 -9.02 23.58 -8.41
N MET A 93 -8.51 24.80 -8.27
CA MET A 93 -7.16 25.16 -8.71
C MET A 93 -6.09 24.41 -7.90
N LYS A 94 -6.25 24.31 -6.57
CA LYS A 94 -5.31 23.58 -5.70
C LYS A 94 -5.24 22.08 -6.01
N ILE A 95 -6.31 21.50 -6.55
CA ILE A 95 -6.34 20.11 -7.01
C ILE A 95 -6.04 19.96 -8.52
N GLY A 96 -5.53 21.02 -9.17
CA GLY A 96 -5.01 20.98 -10.53
C GLY A 96 -6.00 21.35 -11.64
N TYR A 97 -7.17 21.89 -11.31
CA TYR A 97 -8.17 22.31 -12.29
C TYR A 97 -8.35 23.82 -12.31
N SER A 98 -7.90 24.44 -13.40
CA SER A 98 -8.17 25.85 -13.66
C SER A 98 -9.60 26.06 -14.19
N CYS A 99 -10.31 27.04 -13.64
CA CYS A 99 -11.61 27.49 -14.11
C CYS A 99 -11.60 29.02 -14.25
N LYS A 100 -12.26 29.53 -15.30
CA LYS A 100 -12.39 30.98 -15.50
C LYS A 100 -13.24 31.58 -14.39
N LYS A 101 -12.89 32.79 -13.94
CA LYS A 101 -13.69 33.52 -12.96
C LYS A 101 -15.10 33.75 -13.51
N GLY A 102 -16.12 33.44 -12.71
CA GLY A 102 -17.52 33.57 -13.09
C GLY A 102 -18.09 32.42 -13.94
N ASP A 103 -17.28 31.43 -14.34
CA ASP A 103 -17.75 30.28 -15.11
C ASP A 103 -18.36 29.20 -14.19
N VAL A 104 -19.53 29.52 -13.65
CA VAL A 104 -20.27 28.69 -12.69
C VAL A 104 -20.66 27.34 -13.31
N MET A 105 -20.98 27.32 -14.61
CA MET A 105 -21.32 26.07 -15.31
C MET A 105 -20.12 25.14 -15.42
N ALA A 106 -18.95 25.64 -15.81
CA ALA A 106 -17.74 24.81 -15.88
C ALA A 106 -17.34 24.25 -14.52
N MET A 107 -17.45 25.05 -13.46
CA MET A 107 -17.19 24.58 -12.08
C MET A 107 -18.16 23.46 -11.67
N ASN A 108 -19.46 23.62 -11.90
CA ASN A 108 -20.46 22.58 -11.59
C ASN A 108 -20.23 21.28 -12.38
N ALA A 109 -19.94 21.40 -13.67
CA ALA A 109 -19.63 20.24 -14.52
C ALA A 109 -18.39 19.50 -14.00
N ARG A 110 -17.34 20.24 -13.61
CA ARG A 110 -16.11 19.67 -13.09
C ARG A 110 -16.33 18.97 -11.74
N ILE A 111 -17.03 19.60 -10.81
CA ILE A 111 -17.35 19.03 -9.49
C ILE A 111 -18.11 17.70 -9.67
N SER A 112 -19.17 17.73 -10.50
CA SER A 112 -19.98 16.54 -10.79
C SER A 112 -19.17 15.40 -11.40
N ALA A 113 -18.28 15.72 -12.34
CA ALA A 113 -17.42 14.73 -13.00
C ALA A 113 -16.41 14.11 -12.02
N LEU A 114 -15.75 14.93 -11.20
CA LEU A 114 -14.77 14.46 -10.20
C LEU A 114 -15.43 13.58 -9.15
N LYS A 115 -16.58 14.01 -8.62
CA LYS A 115 -17.35 13.25 -7.64
C LYS A 115 -17.81 11.91 -8.20
N SER A 116 -18.42 11.92 -9.39
CA SER A 116 -18.95 10.69 -10.01
C SER A 116 -17.85 9.70 -10.31
N ARG A 117 -16.71 10.17 -10.85
CA ARG A 117 -15.55 9.32 -11.12
C ARG A 117 -14.97 8.73 -9.84
N ALA A 118 -14.70 9.58 -8.84
CA ALA A 118 -14.13 9.11 -7.58
C ALA A 118 -15.05 8.12 -6.84
N GLN A 119 -16.37 8.35 -6.89
CA GLN A 119 -17.35 7.43 -6.32
C GLN A 119 -17.39 6.09 -7.06
N TYR A 120 -17.37 6.12 -8.40
CA TYR A 120 -17.33 4.90 -9.21
C TYR A 120 -16.08 4.06 -8.92
N ASP A 121 -14.91 4.70 -8.88
CA ASP A 121 -13.65 4.01 -8.60
C ASP A 121 -13.64 3.44 -7.16
N LEU A 122 -14.20 4.16 -6.19
CA LEU A 122 -14.34 3.70 -4.80
C LEU A 122 -15.28 2.50 -4.68
N ASP A 123 -16.40 2.51 -5.41
CA ASP A 123 -17.36 1.41 -5.46
C ASP A 123 -16.76 0.18 -6.15
N LYS A 124 -15.93 0.39 -7.18
CA LYS A 124 -15.21 -0.68 -7.88
C LYS A 124 -14.20 -1.36 -6.96
N ILE A 125 -13.33 -0.59 -6.28
CA ILE A 125 -12.36 -1.14 -5.32
C ILE A 125 -13.06 -1.87 -4.17
N SER A 126 -14.24 -1.40 -3.76
CA SER A 126 -15.02 -2.06 -2.70
C SER A 126 -15.64 -3.40 -3.12
N LYS A 127 -15.74 -3.67 -4.43
CA LYS A 127 -16.31 -4.91 -5.01
C LYS A 127 -15.25 -5.90 -5.47
N GLU A 128 -14.04 -5.45 -5.77
CA GLU A 128 -12.92 -6.32 -6.11
C GLU A 128 -12.51 -7.13 -4.88
N LYS A 129 -12.66 -8.46 -4.95
CA LYS A 129 -12.02 -9.36 -4.00
C LYS A 129 -10.53 -9.36 -4.33
N ASN A 130 -9.67 -9.09 -3.35
CA ASN A 130 -8.24 -9.37 -3.47
C ASN A 130 -8.09 -10.87 -3.72
N GLU A 131 -7.98 -11.28 -4.99
CA GLU A 131 -7.54 -12.63 -5.31
C GLU A 131 -6.08 -12.75 -4.84
N GLU A 132 -5.81 -13.72 -3.98
CA GLU A 132 -4.44 -14.03 -3.57
C GLU A 132 -3.61 -14.37 -4.82
N PRO A 133 -2.49 -13.68 -5.06
CA PRO A 133 -1.51 -14.11 -6.04
C PRO A 133 -1.07 -15.55 -5.74
N LYS A 134 -1.42 -16.48 -6.63
CA LYS A 134 -1.02 -17.90 -6.54
C LYS A 134 0.47 -18.15 -6.79
N GLU A 135 1.24 -17.11 -7.11
CA GLU A 135 2.61 -17.23 -7.63
C GLU A 135 3.62 -16.66 -6.63
N LYS A 136 4.78 -17.34 -6.48
CA LYS A 136 5.90 -16.88 -5.64
C LYS A 136 6.26 -15.43 -6.02
N PRO A 137 6.45 -14.53 -5.04
CA PRO A 137 6.80 -13.14 -5.34
C PRO A 137 8.17 -13.05 -6.02
N THR A 138 8.26 -12.23 -7.06
CA THR A 138 9.55 -11.92 -7.72
C THR A 138 10.39 -10.98 -6.85
N LYS A 139 11.73 -10.97 -7.02
CA LYS A 139 12.63 -10.01 -6.33
C LYS A 139 12.16 -8.56 -6.50
N ARG A 140 11.73 -8.19 -7.71
CA ARG A 140 11.16 -6.87 -8.00
C ARG A 140 9.85 -6.63 -7.25
N GLY A 141 8.96 -7.62 -7.21
CA GLY A 141 7.71 -7.54 -6.46
C GLY A 141 7.94 -7.29 -4.98
N PHE A 142 8.87 -8.03 -4.37
CA PHE A 142 9.20 -7.87 -2.96
C PHE A 142 9.83 -6.50 -2.66
N ILE A 143 10.75 -6.01 -3.51
CA ILE A 143 11.34 -4.67 -3.34
C ILE A 143 10.28 -3.56 -3.39
N ASN A 144 9.30 -3.70 -4.29
CA ASN A 144 8.18 -2.74 -4.37
C ASN A 144 7.34 -2.74 -3.08
N GLU A 145 7.13 -3.91 -2.48
CA GLU A 145 6.46 -4.01 -1.18
C GLU A 145 7.23 -3.27 -0.09
N VAL A 146 8.54 -3.52 0.03
CA VAL A 146 9.40 -2.83 1.02
C VAL A 146 9.28 -1.32 0.88
N VAL A 147 9.33 -0.81 -0.36
CA VAL A 147 9.17 0.62 -0.64
C VAL A 147 7.78 1.13 -0.24
N ALA A 148 6.72 0.36 -0.51
CA ALA A 148 5.36 0.73 -0.13
C ALA A 148 5.19 0.81 1.40
N ILE A 149 5.74 -0.15 2.15
CA ILE A 149 5.75 -0.13 3.62
C ILE A 149 6.53 1.06 4.14
N GLY A 150 7.75 1.28 3.64
CA GLY A 150 8.58 2.40 4.05
C GLY A 150 7.87 3.73 3.82
N LYS A 151 7.18 3.88 2.67
CA LYS A 151 6.37 5.05 2.37
C LYS A 151 5.18 5.22 3.31
N TYR A 152 4.44 4.14 3.59
CA TYR A 152 3.30 4.17 4.50
C TYR A 152 3.72 4.58 5.92
N ASN A 153 4.77 3.95 6.43
CA ASN A 153 5.31 4.18 7.77
C ASN A 153 6.24 5.40 7.86
N LYS A 154 6.45 6.13 6.75
CA LYS A 154 7.34 7.30 6.63
C LYS A 154 8.76 7.02 7.13
N MET A 155 9.30 5.86 6.78
CA MET A 155 10.61 5.40 7.20
C MET A 155 11.42 4.81 6.04
N HIS A 156 12.74 4.84 6.17
CA HIS A 156 13.64 4.17 5.23
C HIS A 156 13.98 2.76 5.74
N ILE A 157 13.75 1.76 4.90
CA ILE A 157 14.08 0.36 5.21
C ILE A 157 15.36 0.00 4.47
N ASN A 158 16.47 -0.11 5.22
CA ASN A 158 17.74 -0.54 4.67
C ASN A 158 17.83 -2.06 4.67
N LEU A 159 17.82 -2.67 3.48
CA LEU A 159 17.79 -4.12 3.28
C LEU A 159 18.99 -4.87 3.90
N LYS A 160 20.11 -4.18 4.18
CA LYS A 160 21.31 -4.81 4.78
C LYS A 160 21.32 -4.75 6.30
N GLU A 161 20.63 -3.76 6.88
CA GLU A 161 20.62 -3.52 8.33
C GLU A 161 19.36 -4.09 8.98
N TRP A 162 18.24 -4.10 8.26
CA TRP A 162 17.01 -4.72 8.71
C TRP A 162 17.11 -6.23 8.62
N THR A 163 16.63 -6.92 9.65
CA THR A 163 16.48 -8.36 9.61
C THR A 163 15.12 -8.75 9.03
N ALA A 164 15.04 -9.94 8.47
CA ALA A 164 13.82 -10.45 7.87
C ALA A 164 12.68 -10.56 8.89
N GLY A 165 13.00 -10.92 10.14
CA GLY A 165 12.03 -11.02 11.23
C GLY A 165 11.49 -9.66 11.64
N SER A 166 12.35 -8.64 11.78
CA SER A 166 11.90 -7.27 12.06
C SER A 166 11.00 -6.71 10.94
N TYR A 167 11.35 -6.99 9.68
CA TYR A 167 10.52 -6.61 8.55
C TYR A 167 9.17 -7.34 8.53
N ALA A 168 9.15 -8.65 8.80
CA ALA A 168 7.91 -9.44 8.90
C ALA A 168 6.97 -8.90 9.99
N CYS A 169 7.51 -8.52 11.15
CA CYS A 169 6.73 -7.88 12.21
C CYS A 169 6.14 -6.53 11.77
N LEU A 170 6.92 -5.70 11.07
CA LEU A 170 6.45 -4.42 10.54
C LEU A 170 5.32 -4.60 9.51
N VAL A 171 5.46 -5.59 8.63
CA VAL A 171 4.43 -5.99 7.67
C VAL A 171 3.13 -6.33 8.41
N ARG A 172 3.20 -7.22 9.40
CA ARG A 172 2.04 -7.66 10.19
C ARG A 172 1.35 -6.48 10.89
N GLN A 173 2.12 -5.63 11.56
CA GLN A 173 1.59 -4.45 12.25
C GLN A 173 0.88 -3.50 11.28
N THR A 174 1.51 -3.23 10.14
CA THR A 174 0.93 -2.38 9.09
C THR A 174 -0.39 -2.96 8.55
N CYS A 175 -0.45 -4.28 8.34
CA CYS A 175 -1.68 -4.98 7.97
C CYS A 175 -2.79 -4.80 9.00
N ASP A 176 -2.49 -5.06 10.28
CA ASP A 176 -3.47 -5.01 11.35
C ASP A 176 -4.02 -3.58 11.53
N GLU A 177 -3.18 -2.56 11.38
CA GLU A 177 -3.59 -1.15 11.36
C GLU A 177 -4.54 -0.82 10.20
N ILE A 178 -4.23 -1.29 8.98
CA ILE A 178 -5.08 -1.08 7.80
C ILE A 178 -6.43 -1.78 7.97
N ASP A 179 -6.43 -3.01 8.47
CA ASP A 179 -7.65 -3.76 8.77
C ASP A 179 -8.52 -3.02 9.79
N GLU A 180 -7.93 -2.49 10.86
CA GLU A 180 -8.65 -1.67 11.84
C GLU A 180 -9.24 -0.41 11.22
N LEU A 181 -8.48 0.30 10.41
CA LEU A 181 -8.96 1.51 9.72
C LEU A 181 -10.11 1.19 8.76
N ASN A 182 -10.05 0.05 8.07
CA ASN A 182 -11.13 -0.42 7.20
C ASN A 182 -12.38 -0.80 7.99
N ARG A 183 -12.26 -1.42 9.18
CA ARG A 183 -13.39 -1.75 10.05
C ARG A 183 -14.08 -0.51 10.61
N LYS A 184 -13.31 0.51 11.04
CA LYS A 184 -13.85 1.77 11.59
C LYS A 184 -14.61 2.62 10.56
N ARG A 185 -14.48 2.32 9.26
CA ARG A 185 -15.12 3.05 8.15
C ARG A 185 -16.36 2.36 7.57
N LYS A 186 -16.70 1.15 8.02
CA LYS A 186 -17.97 0.47 7.72
C LYS A 186 -19.04 0.90 8.73
#